data_AF-A0A7C7D0U1-F1
#
_entry.id   AF-A0A7C7D0U1-F1
#
_cell.length_a   1.000
_cell.length_b   1.000
_cell.length_c   1.000
_cell.angle_alpha   90.00
_cell.angle_beta   90.00
_cell.angle_gamma   90.00
#
_symmetry.space_group_name_H-M   'P 1'
#
loop_
_entity.id
_entity.type
_entity.pdbx_description
1 polymer ?
#
loop_
_entity_poly.entity_id
_entity_poly.type
_entity_poly.pdbx_seq_one_letter_code
_entity_poly.pdbx_strand_id
1 'polypeptide(L)'
;GNFELNVFRPVLAFNILQSIRLLTDVCNSFSEHAVEGLKPNLERIDKNLHNSLMLVTALNPHIGYDRAAEVAKKAFMENKTLRETTIDLGYMTGEEFDRVVQPEKMIAPRAKR
;
A
#
# COMPACT_ATOMS: atom_id res chain seq x y z
N GLY A 1 -10.39 1.72 -44.30
CA GLY A 1 -10.27 2.81 -45.29
C GLY A 1 -9.87 2.20 -46.60
N ASN A 2 -10.31 2.76 -47.73
CA ASN A 2 -10.08 2.16 -49.06
C ASN A 2 -9.31 3.13 -49.95
N PHE A 3 -8.19 2.66 -50.51
CA PHE A 3 -7.28 3.43 -51.37
C PHE A 3 -6.94 4.82 -50.79
N GLU A 4 -7.13 5.89 -51.56
CA GLU A 4 -6.66 7.23 -51.21
C GLU A 4 -7.50 7.93 -50.13
N LEU A 5 -8.68 7.41 -49.78
CA LEU A 5 -9.60 8.10 -48.87
C LEU A 5 -10.28 7.18 -47.85
N ASN A 6 -10.15 7.56 -46.57
CA ASN A 6 -10.96 7.00 -45.50
C ASN A 6 -12.30 7.75 -45.40
N VAL A 7 -13.40 7.08 -45.74
CA VAL A 7 -14.77 7.63 -45.69
C VAL A 7 -15.40 7.61 -44.28
N PHE A 8 -14.74 6.99 -43.29
CA PHE A 8 -15.19 6.93 -41.89
C PHE A 8 -14.62 8.08 -41.02
N ARG A 9 -13.91 9.05 -41.62
CA ARG A 9 -13.33 10.19 -40.89
C ARG A 9 -14.34 10.93 -39.99
N PRO A 10 -15.62 11.14 -40.39
CA PRO A 10 -16.59 11.82 -39.52
C PRO A 10 -16.87 11.06 -38.21
N VAL A 11 -17.08 9.74 -38.27
CA VAL A 11 -17.35 8.95 -37.06
C VAL A 11 -16.09 8.84 -36.17
N LEU A 12 -14.90 8.78 -36.77
CA LEU A 12 -13.65 8.81 -36.01
C LEU A 12 -13.48 10.13 -35.26
N ALA A 13 -13.66 11.27 -35.94
CA ALA A 13 -13.57 12.59 -35.33
C ALA A 13 -14.60 12.77 -34.22
N PHE A 14 -15.85 12.34 -34.45
CA PHE A 14 -16.90 12.38 -33.44
C PHE A 14 -16.51 11.63 -32.17
N ASN A 15 -16.08 10.36 -32.29
CA ASN A 15 -15.73 9.54 -31.13
C ASN A 15 -14.53 10.12 -30.37
N ILE A 16 -13.53 10.66 -31.07
CA ILE A 16 -12.37 11.29 -30.44
C ILE A 16 -12.81 12.53 -29.65
N LEU A 17 -13.53 13.46 -30.28
CA LEU A 17 -13.95 14.70 -29.64
C LEU A 17 -14.91 14.45 -28.48
N GLN A 18 -15.84 13.50 -28.65
CA GLN A 18 -16.77 13.11 -27.61
C GLN A 18 -16.02 12.46 -26.43
N SER A 19 -15.01 11.62 -26.69
CA SER A 19 -14.22 10.99 -25.62
C SER A 19 -13.40 12.03 -24.86
N ILE A 20 -12.76 12.98 -25.56
CA ILE A 20 -12.00 14.07 -24.94
C ILE A 20 -12.93 14.87 -24.01
N ARG A 21 -14.13 15.22 -24.48
CA ARG A 21 -15.11 15.96 -23.69
C ARG A 21 -15.51 15.19 -22.44
N LEU A 22 -15.91 13.92 -22.59
CA LEU A 22 -16.30 13.11 -21.43
C LEU A 22 -15.17 12.95 -20.42
N LEU A 23 -13.95 12.68 -20.86
CA LEU A 23 -12.81 12.57 -19.96
C LEU A 23 -12.54 13.87 -19.22
N THR A 24 -12.64 15.00 -19.91
CA THR A 24 -12.48 16.33 -19.31
C THR A 24 -13.54 16.57 -18.22
N ASP A 25 -14.81 16.36 -18.57
CA ASP A 25 -15.94 16.60 -17.67
C ASP A 25 -15.88 15.65 -16.45
N VAL A 26 -15.55 14.37 -16.67
CA VAL A 26 -15.41 13.37 -15.60
C VAL A 26 -14.24 13.68 -14.68
N CYS A 27 -13.07 14.04 -15.21
CA CYS A 27 -11.92 14.38 -14.38
C CYS A 27 -12.21 15.59 -13.49
N ASN A 28 -12.84 16.64 -14.03
CA ASN A 28 -13.21 17.82 -13.25
C ASN A 28 -14.24 17.47 -12.17
N SER A 29 -15.31 16.76 -12.54
CA SER A 29 -16.37 16.37 -11.62
C SER A 29 -15.88 15.42 -10.51
N PHE A 30 -15.03 14.45 -10.85
CA PHE A 30 -14.44 13.53 -9.89
C PHE A 30 -13.47 14.24 -8.93
N SER A 31 -12.69 15.21 -9.44
CA SER A 31 -11.84 16.04 -8.60
C SER A 31 -12.67 16.78 -7.56
N GLU A 32 -13.67 17.55 -7.99
CA GLU A 32 -14.46 18.42 -7.12
C GLU A 32 -15.36 17.66 -6.14
N HIS A 33 -15.99 16.57 -6.58
CA HIS A 33 -17.04 15.91 -5.80
C HIS A 33 -16.60 14.64 -5.07
N ALA A 34 -15.40 14.12 -5.33
CA ALA A 34 -14.91 12.90 -4.70
C ALA A 34 -13.50 13.03 -4.12
N VAL A 35 -12.57 13.66 -4.85
CA VAL A 35 -11.18 13.80 -4.39
C VAL A 35 -11.04 14.96 -3.41
N GLU A 36 -11.59 16.12 -3.75
CA GLU A 36 -11.62 17.28 -2.88
C GLU A 36 -12.49 17.00 -1.66
N GLY A 37 -11.87 17.06 -0.48
CA GLY A 37 -12.55 16.72 0.78
C GLY A 37 -12.39 15.26 1.21
N LEU A 38 -11.63 14.44 0.48
CA LEU A 38 -11.25 13.10 0.93
C LEU A 38 -10.52 13.19 2.28
N LYS A 39 -11.03 12.48 3.30
CA LYS A 39 -10.43 12.44 4.65
C LYS A 39 -10.02 11.01 5.01
N PRO A 40 -8.81 10.81 5.57
CA PRO A 40 -8.39 9.50 6.04
C PRO A 40 -9.14 9.10 7.30
N ASN A 41 -9.54 7.84 7.37
CA ASN A 41 -9.93 7.21 8.64
C ASN A 41 -8.66 6.76 9.36
N LEU A 42 -8.09 7.67 10.17
CA LEU A 42 -6.80 7.45 10.85
C LEU A 42 -6.85 6.26 11.82
N GLU A 43 -7.95 6.09 12.56
CA GLU A 43 -8.12 4.97 13.49
C GLU A 43 -8.05 3.61 12.77
N ARG A 44 -8.74 3.49 11.63
CA ARG A 44 -8.72 2.26 10.83
C ARG A 44 -7.35 2.01 10.20
N ILE A 45 -6.68 3.05 9.72
CA ILE A 45 -5.34 2.96 9.13
C ILE A 45 -4.34 2.48 10.19
N ASP A 46 -4.35 3.09 11.37
CA ASP A 46 -3.48 2.75 12.50
C ASP A 46 -3.68 1.30 12.94
N LYS A 47 -4.95 0.90 13.11
CA LYS A 47 -5.31 -0.49 13.43
C LYS A 47 -4.79 -1.48 12.39
N ASN A 48 -4.92 -1.18 11.10
CA ASN A 48 -4.42 -2.07 10.05
C ASN A 48 -2.89 -2.14 10.04
N LEU A 49 -2.22 -1.02 10.29
CA LEU A 49 -0.76 -0.94 10.33
C LEU A 49 -0.19 -1.83 11.42
N HIS A 50 -0.69 -1.70 12.66
CA HIS A 50 -0.16 -2.42 13.81
C HIS A 50 -0.58 -3.89 13.87
N ASN A 51 -1.65 -4.28 13.17
CA ASN A 51 -2.05 -5.69 13.03
C ASN A 51 -1.47 -6.37 11.79
N SER A 52 -0.75 -5.64 10.93
CA SER A 52 -0.13 -6.22 9.74
C SER A 52 1.05 -7.11 10.10
N LEU A 53 1.01 -8.36 9.62
CA LEU A 53 2.13 -9.29 9.76
C LEU A 53 3.32 -8.96 8.85
N MET A 54 3.17 -8.04 7.90
CA MET A 54 4.23 -7.72 6.93
C MET A 54 5.37 -6.87 7.51
N LEU A 55 5.13 -6.21 8.66
CA LEU A 55 6.17 -5.50 9.40
C LEU A 55 7.28 -6.44 9.91
N VAL A 56 7.04 -7.75 9.90
CA VAL A 56 8.00 -8.80 10.27
C VAL A 56 9.31 -8.74 9.46
N THR A 57 9.27 -8.20 8.24
CA THR A 57 10.46 -8.04 7.39
C THR A 57 11.52 -7.13 8.01
N ALA A 58 11.12 -6.19 8.87
CA ALA A 58 12.05 -5.38 9.66
C ALA A 58 12.87 -6.21 10.65
N LEU A 59 12.40 -7.40 11.03
CA LEU A 59 13.10 -8.28 11.95
C LEU A 59 14.23 -9.07 11.27
N ASN A 60 14.18 -9.26 9.94
CA ASN A 60 15.15 -10.09 9.21
C ASN A 60 16.63 -9.74 9.50
N PRO A 61 17.06 -8.47 9.52
CA PRO A 61 18.44 -8.11 9.81
C PRO A 61 18.86 -8.35 11.27
N HIS A 62 17.91 -8.55 12.18
CA HIS A 62 18.14 -8.66 13.62
C HIS A 62 18.05 -10.11 14.12
N ILE A 63 17.08 -10.88 13.62
CA ILE A 63 16.83 -12.26 14.08
C ILE A 63 16.99 -13.30 12.96
N GLY A 64 17.25 -12.88 11.72
CA GLY A 64 17.33 -13.76 10.55
C GLY A 64 15.96 -14.10 9.96
N TYR A 65 15.97 -14.55 8.70
CA TYR A 65 14.76 -14.84 7.93
C TYR A 65 13.90 -15.94 8.57
N ASP A 66 14.52 -17.06 8.97
CA ASP A 66 13.77 -18.22 9.49
C ASP A 66 13.01 -17.89 10.77
N ARG A 67 13.65 -17.18 11.72
CA ARG A 67 13.00 -16.74 12.96
C ARG A 67 11.91 -15.70 12.71
N ALA A 68 12.14 -14.78 11.79
CA ALA A 68 11.11 -13.81 11.41
C ALA A 68 9.89 -14.50 10.75
N ALA A 69 10.12 -15.47 9.88
CA ALA A 69 9.04 -16.27 9.28
C ALA A 69 8.25 -17.07 10.33
N GLU A 70 8.94 -17.62 11.34
CA GLU A 70 8.30 -18.28 12.49
C GLU A 70 7.42 -17.31 13.29
N VAL A 71 7.93 -16.12 13.63
CA VAL A 71 7.17 -15.07 14.32
C VAL A 71 5.89 -14.76 13.54
N ALA A 72 5.97 -14.52 12.23
CA ALA A 72 4.79 -14.21 11.41
C ALA A 72 3.77 -15.35 11.41
N LYS A 73 4.24 -16.60 11.26
CA LYS A 73 3.38 -17.78 11.22
C LYS A 73 2.69 -18.00 12.57
N LYS A 74 3.41 -17.87 13.68
CA LYS A 74 2.86 -18.02 15.03
C LYS A 74 1.87 -16.91 15.37
N ALA A 75 2.20 -15.65 15.04
CA ALA A 75 1.30 -14.51 15.21
C ALA A 75 -0.03 -14.71 14.47
N PHE A 76 0.02 -15.22 13.24
CA PHE A 76 -1.18 -15.56 12.47
C PHE A 76 -2.01 -16.68 13.11
N MET A 77 -1.37 -17.78 13.51
CA MET A 77 -2.07 -18.95 14.07
C MET A 77 -2.69 -18.65 15.45
N GLU A 78 -2.01 -17.85 16.27
CA GLU A 78 -2.45 -17.52 17.63
C GLU A 78 -3.27 -16.23 17.69
N ASN A 79 -3.49 -15.56 16.56
CA ASN A 79 -4.17 -14.27 16.47
C ASN A 79 -3.57 -13.22 17.41
N LYS A 80 -2.23 -13.16 17.45
CA LYS A 80 -1.43 -12.24 18.26
C LYS A 80 -0.72 -11.22 17.39
N THR A 81 -0.29 -10.12 17.98
CA THR A 81 0.58 -9.16 17.31
C THR A 81 1.99 -9.73 17.11
N LEU A 82 2.72 -9.17 16.14
CA LEU A 82 4.15 -9.51 15.95
C LEU A 82 4.98 -9.21 17.20
N ARG A 83 4.66 -8.11 17.89
CA ARG A 83 5.34 -7.69 19.12
C ARG A 83 5.16 -8.73 20.24
N GLU A 84 3.93 -9.11 20.54
CA GLU A 84 3.62 -10.14 21.54
C GLU A 84 4.31 -11.46 21.18
N THR A 85 4.20 -11.88 19.92
CA THR A 85 4.75 -13.16 19.47
C THR A 85 6.29 -13.19 19.53
N THR A 86 6.94 -12.05 19.24
CA THR A 86 8.41 -11.92 19.30
C THR A 86 8.91 -11.98 20.73
N ILE A 87 8.16 -11.40 21.68
CA ILE A 87 8.43 -11.47 23.11
C ILE A 87 8.18 -12.90 23.62
N ASP A 88 7.06 -13.52 23.25
CA ASP A 88 6.69 -14.90 23.62
C ASP A 88 7.73 -15.93 23.15
N LEU A 89 8.34 -15.72 21.99
CA LEU A 89 9.41 -16.56 21.46
C LEU A 89 10.78 -16.23 22.05
N GLY A 90 10.89 -15.18 22.86
CA GLY A 90 12.15 -14.77 23.48
C GLY A 90 13.19 -14.25 22.49
N TYR A 91 12.76 -13.84 21.29
CA TYR A 91 13.68 -13.37 20.26
C TYR A 91 14.13 -11.93 20.49
N MET A 92 13.28 -11.09 21.07
CA MET A 92 13.56 -9.70 21.36
C MET A 92 12.71 -9.23 22.54
N THR A 93 13.17 -8.22 23.27
CA THR A 93 12.34 -7.49 24.23
C THR A 93 11.34 -6.59 23.49
N GLY A 94 10.29 -6.16 24.19
CA GLY A 94 9.34 -5.19 23.63
C GLY A 94 10.01 -3.86 23.24
N GLU A 95 10.96 -3.39 24.04
CA GLU A 95 11.70 -2.16 23.74
C GLU A 95 12.58 -2.29 22.49
N GLU A 96 13.22 -3.44 22.29
CA GLU A 96 14.00 -3.71 21.08
C GLU A 96 13.09 -3.81 19.85
N PHE A 97 11.94 -4.46 19.98
CA PHE A 97 10.94 -4.52 18.92
C PHE A 97 10.50 -3.11 18.49
N ASP A 98 10.15 -2.26 19.45
CA ASP A 98 9.66 -0.90 19.20
C ASP A 98 10.76 0.01 18.59
N ARG A 99 12.05 -0.30 18.84
CA ARG A 99 13.18 0.39 18.19
C ARG A 99 13.43 -0.08 16.76
N VAL A 100 13.18 -1.35 16.47
CA VAL A 100 13.46 -1.98 15.17
C VAL A 100 12.29 -1.79 14.20
N VAL A 101 11.07 -2.00 14.67
CA VAL A 101 9.84 -1.95 13.88
C VAL A 101 9.27 -0.55 13.94
N GLN A 102 9.76 0.30 13.04
CA GLN A 102 9.38 1.70 12.91
C GLN A 102 8.76 1.92 11.52
N PRO A 103 7.43 1.79 11.37
CA PRO A 103 6.76 1.89 10.08
C PRO A 103 7.08 3.16 9.29
N GLU A 104 7.28 4.29 9.98
CA GLU A 104 7.67 5.58 9.42
C GLU A 104 9.06 5.55 8.75
N LYS A 105 9.90 4.58 9.11
CA LYS A 105 11.23 4.32 8.49
C LYS A 105 11.22 3.17 7.48
N MET A 106 10.05 2.59 7.19
CA MET A 106 9.88 1.46 6.25
C MET A 106 9.25 1.87 4.91
N ILE A 107 9.06 3.17 4.67
CA ILE A 107 8.44 3.73 3.46
C ILE A 107 9.44 4.10 2.35
N ALA A 108 10.74 3.90 2.58
CA ALA A 108 11.80 4.19 1.62
C ALA A 108 13.06 3.35 1.91
N PRO A 109 13.95 3.13 0.92
CA PRO A 109 15.25 2.53 1.17
C PRO A 109 16.07 3.35 2.15
N ARG A 110 16.81 2.67 3.05
CA ARG A 110 17.79 3.36 3.90
C ARG A 110 18.93 3.88 3.02
N ALA A 111 19.33 5.13 3.20
CA ALA A 111 20.50 5.69 2.54
C ALA A 111 21.71 4.79 2.82
N LYS A 112 22.42 4.35 1.77
CA LYS A 112 23.65 3.58 1.92
C LYS A 112 24.64 4.43 2.72
N ARG A 113 25.09 3.90 3.86
CA ARG A 113 26.33 4.36 4.50
C ARG A 113 27.51 3.83 3.71
#